data_AF-A0A257QK55-F1
#
_entry.id   AF-A0A257QK55-F1
#
_cell.length_a   1.000
_cell.length_b   1.000
_cell.length_c   1.000
_cell.angle_alpha   90.00
_cell.angle_beta   90.00
_cell.angle_gamma   90.00
#
_symmetry.space_group_name_H-M   'P 1'
#
loop_
_entity.id
_entity.type
_entity.pdbx_description
1 polymer ?
#
loop_
_entity_poly.entity_id
_entity_poly.type
_entity_poly.pdbx_seq_one_letter_code
_entity_poly.pdbx_strand_id
1 'polypeptide(L)'
;MNELTHRFRPWFWLIIVALAFGAYWCVKPKQSAQEFIESTKPAAAGAQQEAQLENAWVRVWKVSFAKGESLDFKKHDGPLVVVPLSPGQFTRTHTTGERIVVDLEPGQAYWYEADPQGTRVRDSLDATHTVELMVVELQPDVIKAWAYYKQSKMED
;
A
#
# COMPACT_ATOMS: atom_id res chain seq x y z
N MET A 1 -25.81 52.56 -43.02
CA MET A 1 -24.34 52.53 -43.11
C MET A 1 -23.77 52.68 -41.71
N ASN A 2 -23.01 51.78 -41.10
CA ASN A 2 -22.59 50.40 -41.32
C ASN A 2 -22.17 49.95 -39.91
N GLU A 3 -22.75 48.88 -39.36
CA GLU A 3 -22.09 47.57 -39.34
C GLU A 3 -20.61 47.60 -38.95
N LEU A 4 -20.29 47.84 -37.68
CA LEU A 4 -18.91 47.68 -37.17
C LEU A 4 -18.83 47.15 -35.73
N THR A 5 -19.92 46.59 -35.18
CA THR A 5 -19.92 46.02 -33.81
C THR A 5 -19.97 44.49 -33.77
N HIS A 6 -20.02 43.81 -34.92
CA HIS A 6 -20.23 42.35 -34.97
C HIS A 6 -19.00 41.50 -35.35
N ARG A 7 -17.86 42.10 -35.68
CA ARG A 7 -16.74 41.35 -36.27
C ARG A 7 -15.71 40.79 -35.28
N PHE A 8 -15.79 41.13 -33.99
CA PHE A 8 -14.81 40.72 -32.98
C PHE A 8 -15.33 39.75 -31.91
N ARG A 9 -16.59 39.31 -31.99
CA ARG A 9 -17.22 38.45 -30.95
C ARG A 9 -16.94 36.95 -31.05
N PRO A 10 -16.74 36.29 -32.21
CA PRO A 10 -16.61 34.83 -32.22
C PRO A 10 -15.23 34.33 -31.75
N TRP A 11 -14.15 35.10 -32.02
CA TRP A 11 -12.79 34.73 -31.62
C TRP A 11 -12.57 34.81 -30.11
N PHE A 12 -13.22 35.78 -29.45
CA PHE A 12 -13.15 35.93 -28.00
C PHE A 12 -13.74 34.70 -27.27
N TRP A 13 -14.85 34.16 -27.77
CA TRP A 13 -15.45 32.93 -27.23
C TRP A 13 -14.63 31.68 -27.53
N LEU A 14 -14.01 31.57 -28.72
CA LEU A 14 -13.13 30.43 -29.04
C LEU A 14 -11.88 30.39 -28.14
N ILE A 15 -11.29 31.54 -27.80
CA ILE A 15 -10.16 31.61 -26.87
C ILE A 15 -10.58 31.20 -25.46
N ILE A 16 -11.75 31.66 -24.98
CA ILE A 16 -12.28 31.26 -23.67
C ILE A 16 -12.54 29.75 -23.61
N VAL A 17 -13.12 29.16 -24.65
CA VAL A 17 -13.35 27.70 -24.71
C VAL A 17 -12.02 26.95 -24.76
N ALA A 18 -11.03 27.40 -25.52
CA ALA A 18 -9.71 26.78 -25.57
C ALA A 18 -8.96 26.83 -24.22
N LEU A 19 -9.05 27.96 -23.50
CA LEU A 19 -8.46 28.10 -22.16
C LEU A 19 -9.19 27.25 -21.12
N ALA A 20 -10.52 27.18 -21.18
CA ALA A 20 -11.31 26.31 -20.31
C ALA A 20 -11.02 24.82 -20.57
N PHE A 21 -10.83 24.43 -21.83
CA PHE A 21 -10.48 23.06 -22.21
C PHE A 21 -9.04 22.70 -21.77
N GLY A 22 -8.08 23.62 -21.95
CA GLY A 22 -6.71 23.43 -21.46
C GLY A 22 -6.62 23.29 -19.94
N ALA A 23 -7.36 24.10 -19.19
CA ALA A 23 -7.43 23.99 -17.73
C ALA A 23 -8.11 22.69 -17.28
N TYR A 24 -9.19 22.27 -17.95
CA TYR A 24 -9.90 21.02 -17.65
C TYR A 24 -9.03 19.77 -17.89
N TRP A 25 -8.16 19.78 -18.91
CA TRP A 25 -7.27 18.66 -19.22
C TRP A 25 -5.94 18.67 -18.45
N CYS A 26 -5.54 19.81 -17.87
CA CYS A 26 -4.33 19.88 -17.03
C CYS A 26 -4.58 19.40 -15.59
N VAL A 27 -5.84 19.39 -15.15
CA VAL A 27 -6.24 18.74 -13.90
C VAL A 27 -6.48 17.27 -14.20
N LYS A 28 -5.41 16.46 -14.22
CA LYS A 28 -5.58 15.02 -14.06
C LYS A 28 -6.37 14.80 -12.77
N PRO A 29 -7.52 14.09 -12.80
CA PRO A 29 -8.18 13.72 -11.56
C PRO A 29 -7.14 13.02 -10.70
N LYS A 30 -6.96 13.48 -9.45
CA LYS A 30 -6.19 12.72 -8.47
C LYS A 30 -6.85 11.36 -8.44
N GLN A 31 -6.14 10.33 -8.90
CA GLN A 31 -6.59 8.94 -8.82
C GLN A 31 -7.14 8.76 -7.41
N SER A 32 -8.44 8.49 -7.33
CA SER A 32 -9.11 8.46 -6.05
C SER A 32 -8.52 7.30 -5.25
N ALA A 33 -8.52 7.41 -3.91
CA ALA A 33 -8.07 6.31 -3.06
C ALA A 33 -8.76 4.98 -3.42
N GLN A 34 -9.98 5.04 -3.96
CA GLN A 34 -10.75 3.88 -4.44
C GLN A 34 -10.15 3.21 -5.68
N GLU A 35 -9.65 3.96 -6.66
CA GLU A 35 -8.97 3.39 -7.84
C GLU A 35 -7.60 2.78 -7.48
N PHE A 36 -6.90 3.34 -6.48
CA PHE A 36 -5.67 2.75 -5.94
C PHE A 36 -5.95 1.46 -5.14
N ILE A 37 -7.02 1.45 -4.34
CA ILE A 37 -7.48 0.26 -3.60
C ILE A 37 -7.86 -0.87 -4.58
N GLU A 38 -8.50 -0.54 -5.70
CA GLU A 38 -8.88 -1.54 -6.71
C GLU A 38 -7.66 -2.07 -7.49
N SER A 39 -6.67 -1.21 -7.77
CA SER A 39 -5.41 -1.61 -8.41
C SER A 39 -4.46 -2.40 -7.51
N THR A 40 -4.61 -2.34 -6.19
CA THR A 40 -3.75 -3.03 -5.22
C THR A 40 -4.40 -4.28 -4.62
N LYS A 41 -5.60 -4.65 -5.08
CA LYS A 41 -6.25 -5.90 -4.71
C LYS A 41 -5.47 -7.08 -5.34
N PRO A 42 -4.81 -7.95 -4.54
CA PRO A 42 -4.12 -9.11 -5.10
C PRO A 42 -5.14 -10.05 -5.76
N ALA A 43 -4.85 -10.54 -6.97
CA ALA A 43 -5.59 -11.62 -7.58
C ALA A 43 -5.36 -12.90 -6.75
N ALA A 44 -6.46 -13.52 -6.29
CA ALA A 44 -6.42 -14.54 -5.24
C ALA A 44 -5.95 -15.92 -5.72
N ALA A 45 -4.87 -16.41 -5.09
CA ALA A 45 -4.78 -17.73 -4.47
C ALA A 45 -3.94 -17.56 -3.19
N GLY A 46 -4.49 -17.86 -2.01
CA GLY A 46 -3.83 -17.63 -0.71
C GLY A 46 -4.33 -16.40 0.07
N ALA A 47 -4.75 -16.62 1.32
CA ALA A 47 -5.20 -15.76 2.43
C ALA A 47 -6.15 -14.60 2.08
N GLN A 48 -7.30 -14.54 2.76
CA GLN A 48 -8.25 -13.44 2.60
C GLN A 48 -7.70 -12.16 3.24
N GLN A 49 -7.77 -11.03 2.53
CA GLN A 49 -7.34 -9.73 3.03
C GLN A 49 -8.51 -8.75 3.07
N GLU A 50 -8.68 -8.09 4.21
CA GLU A 50 -9.74 -7.13 4.46
C GLU A 50 -9.11 -5.79 4.88
N ALA A 51 -9.25 -4.76 4.03
CA ALA A 51 -8.76 -3.43 4.34
C ALA A 51 -9.48 -2.85 5.57
N GLN A 52 -8.72 -2.29 6.52
CA GLN A 52 -9.27 -1.67 7.73
C GLN A 52 -9.11 -0.15 7.69
N LEU A 53 -7.95 0.33 7.27
CA LEU A 53 -7.64 1.76 7.15
C LEU A 53 -6.49 1.96 6.16
N GLU A 54 -6.53 3.05 5.41
CA GLU A 54 -5.38 3.51 4.65
C GLU A 54 -5.34 5.05 4.67
N ASN A 55 -4.16 5.60 4.95
CA ASN A 55 -3.94 7.04 4.96
C ASN A 55 -2.49 7.36 4.55
N ALA A 56 -2.10 8.64 4.65
CA ALA A 56 -0.77 9.11 4.27
C ALA A 56 0.37 8.53 5.12
N TRP A 57 0.07 7.89 6.25
CA TRP A 57 1.07 7.35 7.17
C TRP A 57 1.16 5.83 7.12
N VAL A 58 0.02 5.15 7.10
CA VAL A 58 -0.05 3.70 7.23
C VAL A 58 -1.12 3.09 6.32
N ARG A 59 -0.90 1.82 6.01
CA ARG A 59 -1.91 0.91 5.49
C ARG A 59 -2.15 -0.20 6.50
N VAL A 60 -3.41 -0.47 6.82
CA VAL A 60 -3.82 -1.47 7.81
C VAL A 60 -4.82 -2.42 7.20
N TRP A 61 -4.56 -3.72 7.29
CA TRP A 61 -5.46 -4.75 6.80
C TRP A 61 -5.44 -5.98 7.70
N LYS A 62 -6.59 -6.64 7.79
CA LYS A 62 -6.71 -7.96 8.41
C LYS A 62 -6.39 -9.01 7.36
N VAL A 63 -5.63 -10.03 7.74
CA VAL A 63 -5.36 -11.22 6.92
C VAL A 63 -5.92 -12.43 7.64
N SER A 64 -6.75 -13.22 6.96
CA SER A 64 -7.29 -14.48 7.48
C SER A 64 -6.75 -15.64 6.62
N PHE A 65 -5.96 -16.50 7.24
CA PHE A 65 -5.38 -17.70 6.64
C PHE A 65 -6.24 -18.90 6.99
N ALA A 66 -6.74 -19.62 6.00
CA ALA A 66 -7.34 -20.92 6.21
C ALA A 66 -6.27 -21.95 6.63
N LYS A 67 -6.73 -23.09 7.17
CA LYS A 67 -5.85 -24.19 7.58
C LYS A 67 -4.94 -24.63 6.43
N GLY A 68 -3.63 -24.63 6.68
CA GLY A 68 -2.59 -25.08 5.74
C GLY A 68 -2.38 -24.12 4.55
N GLU A 69 -2.94 -22.93 4.61
CA GLU A 69 -2.80 -21.94 3.55
C GLU A 69 -1.45 -21.22 3.65
N SER A 70 -0.87 -20.92 2.49
CA SER A 70 0.36 -20.15 2.39
C SER A 70 0.15 -19.03 1.38
N LEU A 71 0.82 -17.91 1.62
CA LEU A 71 0.89 -16.83 0.66
C LEU A 71 1.90 -17.16 -0.44
N ASP A 72 1.69 -16.58 -1.62
CA ASP A 72 2.72 -16.56 -2.64
C ASP A 72 3.96 -15.82 -2.16
N PHE A 73 5.11 -16.14 -2.79
CA PHE A 73 6.34 -15.41 -2.55
C PHE A 73 6.13 -13.93 -2.90
N LYS A 74 6.29 -13.05 -1.92
CA LYS A 74 6.19 -11.60 -2.09
C LYS A 74 7.42 -10.91 -1.54
N LYS A 75 7.52 -9.61 -1.77
CA LYS A 75 8.55 -8.75 -1.19
C LYS A 75 7.84 -7.65 -0.41
N HIS A 76 8.31 -7.40 0.80
CA HIS A 76 7.92 -6.25 1.59
C HIS A 76 8.92 -5.11 1.36
N ASP A 77 8.48 -4.06 0.69
CA ASP A 77 9.32 -2.90 0.36
C ASP A 77 9.50 -1.94 1.54
N GLY A 78 8.59 -1.98 2.51
CA GLY A 78 8.65 -1.21 3.75
C GLY A 78 8.59 -2.12 4.98
N PRO A 79 8.97 -1.59 6.16
CA PRO A 79 8.78 -2.31 7.40
C PRO A 79 7.30 -2.37 7.75
N LEU A 80 6.94 -3.40 8.50
CA LEU A 80 5.57 -3.65 8.93
C LEU A 80 5.51 -4.21 10.34
N VAL A 81 4.37 -4.01 10.97
CA VAL A 81 3.98 -4.65 12.23
C VAL A 81 2.93 -5.71 11.92
N VAL A 82 3.09 -6.88 12.52
CA VAL A 82 2.07 -7.93 12.57
C VAL A 82 1.57 -8.06 14.00
N VAL A 83 0.25 -8.04 14.18
CA VAL A 83 -0.41 -8.31 15.46
C VAL A 83 -1.37 -9.50 15.26
N PRO A 84 -1.07 -10.67 15.81
CA PRO A 84 -1.97 -11.81 15.73
C PRO A 84 -3.28 -11.52 16.47
N LEU A 85 -4.41 -11.89 15.87
CA LEU A 85 -5.73 -11.85 16.50
C LEU A 85 -6.12 -13.22 17.07
N SER A 86 -5.44 -14.28 16.62
CA SER A 86 -5.62 -15.65 17.05
C SER A 86 -4.26 -16.35 17.18
N PRO A 87 -4.12 -17.37 18.05
CA PRO A 87 -2.86 -18.07 18.21
C PRO A 87 -2.56 -18.92 16.97
N GLY A 88 -1.29 -19.18 16.69
CA GLY A 88 -0.87 -20.03 15.58
C GLY A 88 0.65 -20.09 15.45
N GLN A 89 1.15 -20.89 14.51
CA GLN A 89 2.58 -20.89 14.19
C GLN A 89 2.81 -20.31 12.80
N PHE A 90 3.57 -19.24 12.74
CA PHE A 90 3.96 -18.57 11.52
C PHE A 90 5.34 -19.04 11.09
N THR A 91 5.46 -19.49 9.85
CA THR A 91 6.73 -19.77 9.21
C THR A 91 6.93 -18.80 8.05
N ARG A 92 8.02 -18.03 8.11
CA ARG A 92 8.55 -17.27 6.98
C ARG A 92 9.70 -18.02 6.35
N THR A 93 9.63 -18.22 5.04
CA THR A 93 10.70 -18.85 4.26
C THR A 93 11.24 -17.86 3.24
N HIS A 94 12.52 -17.54 3.31
CA HIS A 94 13.21 -16.72 2.32
C HIS A 94 13.61 -17.57 1.11
N THR A 95 13.71 -16.96 -0.07
CA THR A 95 14.23 -17.62 -1.28
C THR A 95 15.68 -18.11 -1.14
N THR A 96 16.42 -17.58 -0.16
CA THR A 96 17.78 -18.03 0.19
C THR A 96 17.79 -19.37 0.95
N GLY A 97 16.62 -19.85 1.40
CA GLY A 97 16.47 -21.06 2.23
C GLY A 97 16.42 -20.78 3.73
N GLU A 98 16.63 -19.53 4.17
CA GLU A 98 16.43 -19.14 5.57
C GLU A 98 14.95 -19.32 5.96
N ARG A 99 14.73 -19.92 7.13
CA ARG A 99 13.40 -20.18 7.68
C ARG A 99 13.31 -19.61 9.09
N ILE A 100 12.36 -18.72 9.29
CA ILE A 100 12.02 -18.14 10.58
C ILE A 100 10.69 -18.72 11.02
N VAL A 101 10.63 -19.25 12.23
CA VAL A 101 9.40 -19.79 12.83
C VAL A 101 9.09 -18.98 14.08
N VAL A 102 7.84 -18.51 14.18
CA VAL A 102 7.35 -17.66 15.26
C VAL A 102 6.03 -18.24 15.76
N ASP A 103 5.97 -18.55 17.05
CA ASP A 103 4.71 -18.83 17.72
C ASP A 103 3.99 -17.49 17.97
N LEU A 104 2.81 -17.37 17.39
CA LEU A 104 1.99 -16.17 17.41
C LEU A 104 1.13 -16.14 18.67
N GLU A 105 1.34 -15.13 19.50
CA GLU A 105 0.50 -14.84 20.66
C GLU A 105 -0.53 -13.74 20.31
N PRO A 106 -1.84 -13.95 20.55
CA PRO A 106 -2.85 -12.92 20.31
C PRO A 106 -2.54 -11.61 21.02
N GLY A 107 -2.56 -10.51 20.28
CA GLY A 107 -2.29 -9.16 20.79
C GLY A 107 -0.81 -8.80 20.92
N GLN A 108 0.12 -9.74 20.78
CA GLN A 108 1.55 -9.45 20.76
C GLN A 108 1.95 -8.83 19.42
N ALA A 109 2.62 -7.68 19.44
CA ALA A 109 3.10 -7.03 18.22
C ALA A 109 4.51 -7.51 17.84
N TYR A 110 4.70 -7.81 16.55
CA TYR A 110 5.97 -8.23 15.98
C TYR A 110 6.38 -7.25 14.88
N TRP A 111 7.59 -6.71 14.98
CA TRP A 111 8.17 -5.82 13.97
C TRP A 111 8.95 -6.61 12.93
N TYR A 112 8.75 -6.28 11.66
CA TYR A 112 9.51 -6.82 10.54
C TYR A 112 10.10 -5.67 9.74
N GLU A 113 11.42 -5.73 9.54
CA GLU A 113 12.11 -4.82 8.62
C GLU A 113 11.72 -5.11 7.15
N ALA A 114 12.03 -4.16 6.27
CA ALA A 114 11.90 -4.38 4.83
C ALA A 114 12.78 -5.55 4.38
N ASP A 115 12.30 -6.32 3.40
CA ASP A 115 13.03 -7.47 2.88
C ASP A 115 14.29 -7.01 2.13
N PRO A 116 15.46 -7.68 2.31
CA PRO A 116 16.67 -7.35 1.58
C PRO A 116 16.48 -7.35 0.07
N GLN A 117 17.26 -6.54 -0.65
CA GLN A 117 17.18 -6.48 -2.11
C GLN A 117 17.42 -7.86 -2.75
N GLY A 118 16.59 -8.20 -3.74
CA GLY A 118 16.68 -9.49 -4.44
C GLY A 118 16.12 -10.68 -3.66
N THR A 119 15.59 -10.49 -2.46
CA THR A 119 14.93 -11.56 -1.70
C THR A 119 13.42 -11.50 -1.85
N ARG A 120 12.79 -12.68 -1.80
CA ARG A 120 11.34 -12.83 -1.64
C ARG A 120 11.08 -13.72 -0.44
N VAL A 121 9.97 -13.49 0.23
CA VAL A 121 9.52 -14.26 1.38
C VAL A 121 8.21 -14.94 1.05
N ARG A 122 8.09 -16.19 1.48
CA ARG A 122 6.83 -16.92 1.55
C ARG A 122 6.44 -17.04 3.00
N ASP A 123 5.28 -16.49 3.31
CA ASP A 123 4.68 -16.61 4.61
C ASP A 123 3.68 -17.78 4.59
N SER A 124 3.78 -18.64 5.58
CA SER A 124 2.95 -19.82 5.74
C SER A 124 2.53 -19.94 7.19
N LEU A 125 1.32 -20.43 7.41
CA LEU A 125 0.84 -20.71 8.75
C LEU A 125 0.56 -22.20 8.88
N ASP A 126 1.26 -22.82 9.82
CA ASP A 126 0.92 -24.17 10.28
C ASP A 126 -0.11 -24.01 11.38
N ALA A 127 -1.38 -23.97 10.96
CA ALA A 127 -2.49 -23.83 11.88
C ALA A 127 -3.52 -24.92 11.61
N THR A 128 -3.97 -25.56 12.68
CA THR A 128 -5.07 -26.53 12.66
C THR A 128 -6.45 -25.87 12.54
N HIS A 129 -6.48 -24.55 12.68
CA HIS A 129 -7.62 -23.63 12.61
C HIS A 129 -7.28 -22.40 11.75
N THR A 130 -8.28 -21.57 11.45
CA THR A 130 -8.06 -20.28 10.78
C THR A 130 -7.23 -19.36 11.67
N VAL A 131 -6.19 -18.75 11.11
CA VAL A 131 -5.39 -17.74 11.80
C VAL A 131 -5.62 -16.36 11.20
N GLU A 132 -5.92 -15.41 12.08
CA GLU A 132 -6.14 -14.02 11.71
C GLU A 132 -5.02 -13.13 12.25
N LEU A 133 -4.54 -12.23 11.41
CA LEU A 133 -3.51 -11.25 11.72
C LEU A 133 -4.02 -9.86 11.36
N MET A 134 -3.63 -8.85 12.13
CA MET A 134 -3.64 -7.46 11.69
C MET A 134 -2.25 -7.10 11.21
N VAL A 135 -2.15 -6.49 10.02
CA VAL A 135 -0.89 -6.01 9.47
C VAL A 135 -0.96 -4.49 9.34
N VAL A 136 0.09 -3.81 9.81
CA VAL A 136 0.26 -2.36 9.71
C VAL A 136 1.57 -2.12 8.95
N GLU A 137 1.48 -1.55 7.76
CA GLU A 137 2.63 -1.19 6.93
C GLU A 137 2.80 0.33 6.91
N LEU A 138 4.05 0.79 7.00
CA LEU A 138 4.36 2.20 6.88
C LEU A 138 4.36 2.63 5.40
N GLN A 139 3.75 3.79 5.12
CA GLN A 139 3.79 4.36 3.78
C GLN A 139 5.22 4.80 3.41
N PRO A 140 5.61 4.73 2.13
CA PRO A 140 6.97 5.08 1.67
C PRO A 140 7.45 6.46 2.11
N ASP A 141 6.56 7.45 2.15
CA ASP A 141 6.93 8.81 2.55
C ASP A 141 7.22 8.95 4.05
N VAL A 142 6.59 8.12 4.89
CA VAL A 142 6.95 8.01 6.32
C VAL A 142 8.34 7.42 6.48
N ILE A 143 8.66 6.39 5.70
CA ILE A 143 9.98 5.74 5.74
C ILE A 143 11.07 6.74 5.32
N LYS A 144 10.83 7.53 4.27
CA LYS A 144 11.76 8.59 3.84
C LYS A 144 11.94 9.67 4.92
N ALA A 145 10.85 10.13 5.52
CA ALA A 145 10.91 11.12 6.59
C ALA A 145 11.70 10.60 7.80
N TRP A 146 11.51 9.32 8.16
CA TRP A 146 12.27 8.68 9.24
C TRP A 146 13.76 8.55 8.92
N ALA A 147 14.11 8.20 7.68
CA ALA A 147 15.50 8.13 7.25
C ALA A 147 16.18 9.51 7.34
N TYR A 148 15.50 10.57 6.88
CA TYR A 148 15.99 11.94 7.00
C TYR A 148 16.21 12.36 8.46
N TYR A 149 15.23 12.09 9.33
CA TYR A 149 15.35 12.37 10.77
C TYR A 149 16.57 11.68 11.39
N LYS A 150 16.76 10.37 11.14
CA LYS A 150 17.91 9.61 11.67
C LYS A 150 19.24 10.18 11.21
N GLN A 151 19.35 10.59 9.93
CA GLN A 151 20.57 11.21 9.42
C GLN A 151 20.88 12.52 10.16
N SER A 152 19.88 13.41 10.29
CA SER A 152 20.06 14.71 10.97
C SER A 152 20.46 14.60 12.44
N LYS A 153 20.22 13.45 13.08
CA LYS A 153 20.53 13.22 14.51
C LYS A 153 21.87 12.54 14.75
N MET A 154 22.53 12.03 13.71
CA MET A 154 23.89 11.47 13.79
C MET A 154 24.98 12.46 13.39
N GLU A 155 24.60 13.67 12.96
CA GLU A 155 25.51 14.78 12.62
C GLU A 155 25.69 15.78 13.79
N ASP A 156 24.98 15.58 14.92
CA ASP A 156 25.13 16.29 16.20
C ASP A 156 26.02 15.49 17.17
#